data_AF-A0A7S2UCJ3-F1
#
_entry.id   AF-A0A7S2UCJ3-F1
#
_cell.length_a   1.000
_cell.length_b   1.000
_cell.length_c   1.000
_cell.angle_alpha   90.00
_cell.angle_beta   90.00
_cell.angle_gamma   90.00
#
_symmetry.space_group_name_H-M   'P 1'
#
loop_
_entity.id
_entity.type
_entity.pdbx_description
1 polymer ?
#
loop_
_entity_poly.entity_id
_entity_poly.type
_entity_poly.pdbx_seq_one_letter_code
_entity_poly.pdbx_strand_id
1 'polypeptide(L)'
;DRKKPSKSRLADSCRSLVSANDKELVTDYLFLIMDQMKVCEFSEEDRAGGRSKVKDIPVGFPGMECKHCSGRAGWGRYFPLSLHTLTLANSDRNIYNHIMKCRKCPQETKTKLEHYQSSIHGGSGSSKIRRG
;
A
#
# COMPACT_ATOMS: atom_id res chain seq x y z
N ASP A 1 -21.60 -9.12 -36.63
CA ASP A 1 -21.90 -8.83 -35.21
C ASP A 1 -21.15 -9.71 -34.23
N ARG A 2 -20.07 -9.17 -33.63
CA ARG A 2 -19.40 -9.81 -32.48
C ARG A 2 -20.05 -9.30 -31.20
N LYS A 3 -20.73 -10.20 -30.48
CA LYS A 3 -21.33 -9.96 -29.16
C LYS A 3 -20.27 -9.44 -28.18
N LYS A 4 -20.48 -8.22 -27.64
CA LYS A 4 -19.77 -7.69 -26.47
C LYS A 4 -20.15 -8.53 -25.24
N PRO A 5 -19.20 -9.00 -24.41
CA PRO A 5 -19.55 -9.50 -23.10
C PRO A 5 -19.85 -8.31 -22.19
N SER A 6 -21.12 -8.16 -21.84
CA SER A 6 -21.58 -7.46 -20.65
C SER A 6 -21.15 -8.23 -19.40
N LYS A 7 -20.58 -7.57 -18.38
CA LYS A 7 -20.94 -7.75 -16.96
C LYS A 7 -20.11 -6.89 -16.00
N SER A 8 -20.80 -5.92 -15.40
CA SER A 8 -20.79 -5.57 -13.97
C SER A 8 -19.47 -5.28 -13.24
N ARG A 9 -19.32 -4.03 -12.78
CA ARG A 9 -19.34 -3.70 -11.33
C ARG A 9 -19.30 -2.17 -11.13
N LEU A 10 -20.49 -1.57 -11.07
CA LEU A 10 -20.70 -0.35 -10.30
C LEU A 10 -20.79 -0.76 -8.81
N ALA A 11 -20.18 0.04 -7.94
CA ALA A 11 -20.07 -0.07 -6.48
C ALA A 11 -18.92 -0.95 -5.94
N ASP A 12 -17.74 -0.35 -5.74
CA ASP A 12 -16.75 -0.85 -4.79
C ASP A 12 -16.01 0.35 -4.17
N SER A 13 -16.75 1.23 -3.48
CA SER A 13 -16.10 2.08 -2.50
C SER A 13 -15.70 1.19 -1.33
N CYS A 14 -14.40 0.87 -1.25
CA CYS A 14 -13.75 0.13 -0.15
C CYS A 14 -13.69 -1.41 -0.27
N ARG A 15 -13.16 -1.94 -1.39
CA ARG A 15 -12.74 -3.34 -1.44
C ARG A 15 -11.43 -3.54 -0.66
N SER A 16 -11.53 -4.18 0.51
CA SER A 16 -10.37 -4.50 1.36
C SER A 16 -9.31 -5.28 0.59
N LEU A 17 -8.03 -4.97 0.83
CA LEU A 17 -6.92 -5.65 0.18
C LEU A 17 -6.67 -7.05 0.75
N VAL A 18 -6.92 -7.23 2.05
CA VAL A 18 -6.72 -8.49 2.78
C VAL A 18 -8.01 -8.99 3.41
N SER A 19 -8.09 -10.29 3.58
CA SER A 19 -9.13 -11.03 4.28
C SER A 19 -8.60 -11.59 5.61
N ALA A 20 -9.49 -11.95 6.55
CA ALA A 20 -9.06 -12.50 7.85
C ALA A 20 -8.22 -13.78 7.71
N ASN A 21 -8.48 -14.59 6.68
CA ASN A 21 -7.74 -15.84 6.43
C ASN A 21 -6.27 -15.58 6.04
N ASP A 22 -5.96 -14.41 5.48
CA ASP A 22 -4.59 -14.08 5.09
C ASP A 22 -3.66 -13.89 6.29
N LYS A 23 -4.22 -13.69 7.50
CA LYS A 23 -3.45 -13.52 8.73
C LYS A 23 -2.56 -14.73 9.04
N GLU A 24 -2.96 -15.93 8.60
CA GLU A 24 -2.18 -17.16 8.81
C GLU A 24 -1.05 -17.33 7.79
N LEU A 25 -1.06 -16.57 6.69
CA LEU A 25 -0.10 -16.70 5.58
C LEU A 25 1.10 -15.75 5.70
N VAL A 26 0.98 -14.71 6.53
CA VAL A 26 1.99 -13.65 6.64
C VAL A 26 2.22 -13.27 8.10
N THR A 27 3.25 -12.47 8.37
CA THR A 27 3.48 -11.93 9.71
C THR A 27 2.39 -10.93 10.09
N ASP A 28 2.08 -10.82 11.39
CA ASP A 28 1.15 -9.81 11.92
C ASP A 28 1.50 -8.39 11.45
N TYR A 29 2.80 -8.07 11.37
CA TYR A 29 3.30 -6.80 10.86
C TYR A 29 2.86 -6.55 9.42
N LEU A 30 3.10 -7.52 8.52
CA LEU A 30 2.74 -7.37 7.11
C LEU A 30 1.22 -7.33 6.94
N PHE A 31 0.48 -8.19 7.67
CA PHE A 31 -0.97 -8.20 7.67
C PHE A 31 -1.54 -6.84 8.07
N LEU A 32 -1.08 -6.25 9.18
CA LEU A 32 -1.57 -4.97 9.68
C LEU A 32 -1.29 -3.82 8.72
N ILE A 33 -0.14 -3.81 8.06
CA ILE A 33 0.19 -2.81 7.04
C ILE A 33 -0.74 -2.94 5.83
N MET A 34 -0.89 -4.16 5.31
CA MET A 34 -1.71 -4.43 4.12
C MET A 34 -3.20 -4.22 4.40
N ASP A 35 -3.66 -4.45 5.63
CA ASP A 35 -5.01 -4.09 6.08
C ASP A 35 -5.27 -2.58 5.97
N GLN A 36 -4.25 -1.72 6.09
CA GLN A 36 -4.46 -0.27 5.91
C GLN A 36 -4.59 0.16 4.45
N MET A 37 -4.58 -0.80 3.53
CA MET A 37 -4.70 -0.58 2.10
C MET A 37 -6.04 -1.12 1.57
N LYS A 38 -6.50 -0.55 0.47
CA LYS A 38 -7.65 -1.03 -0.30
C LYS A 38 -7.29 -1.07 -1.79
N VAL A 39 -8.06 -1.83 -2.56
CA VAL A 39 -7.90 -1.90 -4.02
C VAL A 39 -8.24 -0.54 -4.64
N CYS A 40 -7.46 -0.13 -5.63
CA CYS A 40 -7.76 1.03 -6.47
C CYS A 40 -7.36 0.77 -7.92
N GLU A 41 -7.74 1.69 -8.79
CA GLU A 41 -7.39 1.67 -10.22
C GLU A 41 -6.53 2.88 -10.56
N PHE A 42 -5.57 2.66 -11.46
CA PHE A 42 -4.73 3.71 -12.01
C PHE A 42 -5.57 4.72 -12.80
N SER A 43 -5.35 6.01 -12.55
CA SER A 43 -6.04 7.12 -13.20
C SER A 43 -5.04 8.07 -13.87
N GLU A 44 -5.51 8.96 -14.74
CA GLU A 44 -4.66 9.97 -15.37
C GLU A 44 -3.98 10.90 -14.34
N GLU A 45 -4.62 11.15 -13.20
CA GLU A 45 -4.06 11.94 -12.10
C GLU A 45 -2.80 11.31 -11.50
N ASP A 46 -2.68 9.97 -11.58
CA ASP A 46 -1.54 9.23 -11.07
C ASP A 46 -0.27 9.42 -11.91
N ARG A 47 -0.40 9.87 -13.18
CA ARG A 47 0.75 10.13 -14.06
C ARG A 47 1.60 11.29 -13.57
N ALA A 48 0.97 12.31 -12.99
CA ALA A 48 1.64 13.57 -12.64
C ALA A 48 2.62 13.44 -11.47
N GLY A 49 2.37 12.53 -10.52
CA GLY A 49 3.26 12.29 -9.36
C GLY A 49 4.08 11.01 -9.45
N GLY A 50 4.04 10.31 -10.59
CA GLY A 50 4.68 9.02 -10.78
C GLY A 50 6.18 9.12 -11.09
N ARG A 51 6.97 8.14 -10.61
CA ARG A 51 8.31 7.86 -11.14
C ARG A 51 8.20 7.53 -12.64
N SER A 52 9.28 7.68 -13.40
CA SER A 52 9.31 7.45 -14.86
C SER A 52 8.65 6.16 -15.34
N LYS A 53 8.67 5.08 -14.54
CA LYS A 53 8.03 3.78 -14.83
C LYS A 53 6.50 3.75 -14.73
N VAL A 54 5.88 4.80 -14.20
CA VAL A 54 4.42 4.91 -14.00
C VAL A 54 3.74 5.57 -15.22
N LYS A 55 4.53 6.18 -16.11
CA LYS A 55 4.02 6.95 -17.26
C LYS A 55 3.33 6.08 -18.32
N ASP A 56 3.71 4.81 -18.42
CA ASP A 56 3.19 3.89 -19.45
C ASP A 56 2.09 2.95 -18.90
N ILE A 57 1.68 3.13 -17.64
CA ILE A 57 0.63 2.32 -17.05
C ILE A 57 -0.71 2.69 -17.69
N PRO A 58 -1.51 1.71 -18.16
CA PRO A 58 -2.83 1.98 -18.71
C PRO A 58 -3.80 2.41 -17.60
N VAL A 59 -4.71 3.33 -17.92
CA VAL A 59 -5.84 3.68 -17.03
C VAL A 59 -6.65 2.42 -16.73
N GLY A 60 -7.08 2.27 -15.48
CA GLY A 60 -7.76 1.07 -15.00
C GLY A 60 -6.81 -0.03 -14.52
N PHE A 61 -5.49 0.14 -14.59
CA PHE A 61 -4.54 -0.85 -14.07
C PHE A 61 -4.73 -1.02 -12.55
N PRO A 62 -4.85 -2.26 -12.04
CA PRO A 62 -5.11 -2.50 -10.63
C PRO A 62 -3.92 -2.11 -9.76
N GLY A 63 -4.22 -1.48 -8.63
CA GLY A 63 -3.25 -1.09 -7.62
C GLY A 63 -3.82 -1.14 -6.22
N MET A 64 -3.08 -0.53 -5.31
CA MET A 64 -3.49 -0.41 -3.91
C MET A 64 -3.28 1.01 -3.40
N GLU A 65 -4.21 1.48 -2.58
CA GLU A 65 -4.16 2.78 -1.95
C GLU A 65 -4.44 2.73 -0.46
N CYS A 66 -3.97 3.74 0.27
CA CYS A 66 -4.27 3.90 1.67
C CYS A 66 -5.76 4.10 1.89
N LYS A 67 -6.42 3.20 2.66
CA LYS A 67 -7.86 3.26 2.91
C LYS A 67 -8.30 4.52 3.67
N HIS A 68 -7.36 5.16 4.38
CA HIS A 68 -7.62 6.34 5.21
C HIS A 68 -7.60 7.65 4.45
N CYS A 69 -6.75 7.78 3.42
CA CYS A 69 -6.59 9.05 2.70
C CYS A 69 -6.87 8.98 1.21
N SER A 70 -7.05 7.78 0.65
CA SER A 70 -7.10 7.52 -0.80
C SER A 70 -5.87 8.00 -1.57
N GLY A 71 -4.79 8.33 -0.84
CA GLY A 71 -3.50 8.73 -1.35
C GLY A 71 -3.53 9.84 -2.39
N ARG A 72 -2.40 9.98 -3.06
CA ARG A 72 -2.18 10.74 -4.28
C ARG A 72 -1.03 10.10 -5.05
N ALA A 73 -0.86 10.45 -6.31
CA ALA A 73 0.24 9.99 -7.15
C ALA A 73 1.58 10.00 -6.38
N GLY A 74 2.21 8.84 -6.20
CA GLY A 74 3.50 8.70 -5.51
C GLY A 74 3.47 8.79 -3.98
N TRP A 75 2.30 8.98 -3.35
CA TRP A 75 2.17 9.04 -1.89
C TRP A 75 0.86 8.39 -1.42
N GLY A 76 0.94 7.13 -0.99
CA GLY A 76 -0.21 6.36 -0.52
C GLY A 76 -1.01 5.66 -1.63
N ARG A 77 -0.56 5.72 -2.89
CA ARG A 77 -1.05 4.92 -4.03
C ARG A 77 0.12 4.18 -4.67
N TYR A 78 -0.05 2.89 -4.97
CA TYR A 78 1.01 2.00 -5.44
C TYR A 78 0.51 1.10 -6.56
N PHE A 79 1.25 1.07 -7.68
CA PHE A 79 0.91 0.33 -8.90
C PHE A 79 2.10 -0.56 -9.33
N PRO A 80 2.29 -1.72 -8.69
CA PRO A 80 3.37 -2.63 -9.03
C PRO A 80 3.11 -3.31 -10.39
N LEU A 81 4.05 -3.18 -11.32
CA LEU A 81 3.95 -3.73 -12.69
C LEU A 81 4.49 -5.15 -12.84
N SER A 82 5.24 -5.61 -11.85
CA SER A 82 5.79 -6.97 -11.79
C SER A 82 5.95 -7.42 -10.35
N LEU A 83 6.05 -8.73 -10.13
CA LEU A 83 6.39 -9.31 -8.83
C LEU A 83 7.67 -8.71 -8.27
N HIS A 84 8.67 -8.52 -9.13
CA HIS A 84 9.92 -7.88 -8.75
C HIS A 84 9.70 -6.44 -8.24
N THR A 85 8.83 -5.65 -8.88
CA THR A 85 8.50 -4.31 -8.34
C THR A 85 7.62 -4.35 -7.11
N LEU A 86 6.86 -5.41 -6.89
CA LEU A 86 6.08 -5.60 -5.67
C LEU A 86 7.00 -5.92 -4.48
N THR A 87 7.98 -6.81 -4.67
CA THR A 87 8.91 -7.28 -3.63
C THR A 87 10.10 -6.33 -3.42
N LEU A 88 10.78 -5.91 -4.48
CA LEU A 88 12.00 -5.07 -4.38
C LEU A 88 11.68 -3.61 -4.02
N ALA A 89 10.48 -3.11 -4.30
CA ALA A 89 10.17 -1.72 -4.02
C ALA A 89 10.05 -1.40 -2.51
N ASN A 90 10.31 -2.35 -1.60
CA ASN A 90 9.99 -2.22 -0.17
C ASN A 90 8.56 -1.68 -0.04
N SER A 91 7.63 -2.32 -0.74
CA SER A 91 6.24 -1.87 -0.78
C SER A 91 5.69 -1.77 0.64
N ASP A 92 5.97 -2.76 1.47
CA ASP A 92 5.75 -2.76 2.92
C ASP A 92 6.38 -1.55 3.64
N ARG A 93 7.67 -1.22 3.42
CA ARG A 93 8.33 -0.08 4.08
C ARG A 93 7.79 1.26 3.59
N ASN A 94 7.47 1.38 2.31
CA ASN A 94 6.91 2.58 1.74
C ASN A 94 5.48 2.81 2.21
N ILE A 95 4.68 1.74 2.31
CA ILE A 95 3.34 1.78 2.88
C ILE A 95 3.44 2.15 4.37
N TYR A 96 4.31 1.50 5.15
CA TYR A 96 4.55 1.83 6.55
C TYR A 96 4.89 3.32 6.72
N ASN A 97 5.88 3.82 5.96
CA ASN A 97 6.31 5.22 6.00
C ASN A 97 5.16 6.18 5.66
N HIS A 98 4.30 5.79 4.71
CA HIS A 98 3.09 6.55 4.41
C HIS A 98 2.12 6.53 5.59
N ILE A 99 1.79 5.37 6.16
CA ILE A 99 0.85 5.22 7.28
C ILE A 99 1.28 6.09 8.46
N MET A 100 2.57 6.04 8.85
CA MET A 100 3.10 6.85 9.95
C MET A 100 2.92 8.37 9.72
N LYS A 101 3.08 8.82 8.47
CA LYS A 101 2.93 10.24 8.08
C LYS A 101 1.50 10.61 7.68
N CYS A 102 0.62 9.63 7.53
CA CYS A 102 -0.75 9.84 7.07
C CYS A 102 -1.55 10.52 8.17
N ARG A 103 -2.00 11.75 7.92
CA ARG A 103 -2.80 12.53 8.88
C ARG A 103 -4.20 11.95 9.11
N LYS A 104 -4.72 11.19 8.15
CA LYS A 104 -6.04 10.55 8.22
C LYS A 104 -5.99 9.15 8.85
N CYS A 105 -4.80 8.57 9.04
CA CYS A 105 -4.68 7.25 9.66
C CYS A 105 -4.83 7.36 11.19
N PRO A 106 -5.68 6.53 11.82
CA PRO A 106 -5.89 6.52 13.26
C PRO A 106 -4.60 6.29 14.05
N GLN A 107 -4.46 6.98 15.18
CA GLN A 107 -3.26 6.88 16.02
C GLN A 107 -3.08 5.47 16.61
N GLU A 108 -4.17 4.80 16.97
CA GLU A 108 -4.13 3.43 17.48
C GLU A 108 -3.47 2.47 16.48
N THR A 109 -3.79 2.59 15.20
CA THR A 109 -3.18 1.79 14.13
C THR A 109 -1.68 2.04 14.04
N LYS A 110 -1.27 3.31 14.15
CA LYS A 110 0.17 3.68 14.11
C LYS A 110 0.93 3.08 15.28
N THR A 111 0.38 3.20 16.49
CA THR A 111 0.99 2.65 17.70
C THR A 111 1.14 1.13 17.63
N LYS A 112 0.12 0.40 17.13
CA LYS A 112 0.21 -1.05 16.90
C LYS A 112 1.37 -1.38 15.95
N LEU A 113 1.47 -0.67 14.83
CA LEU A 113 2.52 -0.90 13.84
C LEU A 113 3.93 -0.57 14.36
N GLU A 114 4.08 0.49 15.15
CA GLU A 114 5.34 0.81 15.82
C GLU A 114 5.79 -0.31 16.75
N HIS A 115 4.88 -0.85 17.57
CA HIS A 115 5.16 -1.98 18.46
C HIS A 115 5.67 -3.20 17.68
N TYR A 116 4.97 -3.62 16.64
CA TYR A 116 5.39 -4.74 15.80
C TYR A 116 6.73 -4.47 15.09
N GLN A 117 6.98 -3.25 14.61
CA GLN A 117 8.26 -2.92 13.98
C GLN A 117 9.43 -3.03 14.97
N SER A 118 9.26 -2.57 16.21
CA SER A 118 10.27 -2.69 17.27
C SER A 118 10.53 -4.15 17.64
N SER A 119 9.49 -5.00 17.69
CA SER A 119 9.64 -6.43 17.97
C SER A 119 10.39 -7.17 16.86
N ILE A 120 10.20 -6.80 15.59
CA ILE A 120 10.89 -7.43 14.44
C ILE A 120 12.37 -7.01 14.35
N HIS A 121 12.70 -5.78 14.75
CA HIS A 121 14.09 -5.27 14.73
C HIS A 121 14.84 -5.49 16.05
N GLY A 122 14.23 -6.19 17.03
CA GLY A 122 14.84 -6.55 18.31
C GLY A 122 16.05 -7.50 18.23
N GLY A 123 16.45 -7.90 17.02
CA GLY A 123 17.64 -8.70 16.72
C GLY A 123 18.69 -7.96 15.89
N SER A 124 19.01 -6.69 16.21
CA SER A 124 20.34 -6.11 15.95
C SER A 124 20.42 -4.69 16.51
N GLY A 125 21.22 -4.50 17.55
CA GLY A 125 21.59 -3.20 18.04
C GLY A 125 22.28 -2.37 16.96
N SER A 126 21.86 -1.12 16.81
CA SER A 126 22.68 -0.07 16.21
C SER A 126 22.35 1.24 16.91
N SER A 127 23.20 1.54 17.90
CA SER A 127 23.34 2.83 18.54
C SER A 127 23.35 3.95 17.50
N LYS A 128 22.34 4.81 17.50
CA LYS A 128 22.42 6.08 16.77
C LYS A 128 23.28 7.05 17.59
N ILE A 129 24.53 7.19 17.17
CA ILE A 129 25.42 8.28 17.56
C ILE A 129 24.74 9.60 17.18
N ARG A 130 24.43 10.43 18.18
CA ARG A 130 24.01 11.83 17.98
C ARG A 130 25.24 12.62 17.55
N ARG A 131 25.20 13.25 16.37
CA ARG A 131 26.17 14.29 16.00
C ARG A 131 25.70 15.60 16.62
N GLY A 132 26.62 16.27 17.30
CA GLY A 132 26.43 17.60 17.89
C GLY A 132 26.44 18.73 16.87
#